data_AF-A0A8T3AID3-F1
#
_entry.id   AF-A0A8T3AID3-F1
#
_cell.length_a   1.000
_cell.length_b   1.000
_cell.length_c   1.000
_cell.angle_alpha   90.00
_cell.angle_beta   90.00
_cell.angle_gamma   90.00
#
_symmetry.space_group_name_H-M   'P 1'
#
loop_
_entity.id
_entity.type
_entity.pdbx_description
1 polymer ?
#
loop_
_entity_poly.entity_id
_entity_poly.type
_entity_poly.pdbx_seq_one_letter_code
_entity_poly.pdbx_strand_id
1 'polypeptide(L)'
;MLGTNEYAWYLLGIARYYSVFARYLLGICSVLLGTTRYFLGTCSVFARYWLRLSLSFVPFASLSPVTASSSLLYLWADPSPSSSSSDSKPPKSPILCNPLTRSFRILPPLGSAWSRHGTVLAALAIAGSAVLVLTELAALSYSPGTASWLKFSLNLPSKPRSPVIIGVSIYTLCDTGNPWRSQWKLFSCAIDDRYCEMEKVISTASGILFAFD
;
A
#
# COMPACT_ATOMS: atom_id res chain seq x y z
N MET A 1 25.73 44.62 40.81
CA MET A 1 24.61 45.10 39.99
C MET A 1 25.19 45.61 38.68
N LEU A 2 25.18 44.79 37.62
CA LEU A 2 25.64 45.23 36.29
C LEU A 2 24.59 46.18 35.71
N GLY A 3 25.03 47.31 35.18
CA GLY A 3 24.16 48.39 34.72
C GLY A 3 23.26 47.95 33.57
N THR A 4 22.04 48.47 33.54
CA THR A 4 20.99 48.20 32.53
C THR A 4 21.47 48.29 31.07
N ASN A 5 22.53 49.05 30.80
CA ASN A 5 23.12 49.19 29.47
C ASN A 5 23.90 47.96 28.99
N GLU A 6 24.54 47.18 29.88
CA GLU A 6 25.34 46.01 29.47
C GLU A 6 24.44 44.82 29.09
N TYR A 7 23.29 44.68 29.74
CA TYR A 7 22.26 43.70 29.37
C TYR A 7 21.66 43.99 27.98
N ALA A 8 21.51 45.27 27.62
CA ALA A 8 20.99 45.66 26.31
C ALA A 8 21.94 45.23 25.17
N TRP A 9 23.24 45.42 25.34
CA TRP A 9 24.25 44.97 24.36
C TRP A 9 24.32 43.45 24.25
N TYR A 10 24.17 42.73 25.36
CA TYR A 10 24.14 41.27 25.37
C TYR A 10 22.91 40.71 24.64
N LEU A 11 21.72 41.28 24.88
CA LEU A 11 20.50 40.90 24.17
C LEU A 11 20.56 41.22 22.67
N LEU A 12 21.17 42.35 22.29
CA LEU A 12 21.38 42.71 20.90
C LEU A 12 22.34 41.73 20.19
N GLY A 13 23.38 41.28 20.89
CA GLY A 13 24.31 40.25 20.41
C GLY A 13 23.62 38.91 20.17
N ILE A 14 22.78 38.46 21.12
CA ILE A 14 21.99 37.24 21.00
C ILE A 14 21.01 37.32 19.82
N ALA A 15 20.28 38.44 19.69
CA ALA A 15 19.33 38.63 18.59
C ALA A 15 20.02 38.57 17.22
N ARG A 16 21.21 39.17 17.09
CA ARG A 16 22.02 39.08 15.86
C ARG A 16 22.48 37.65 15.59
N TYR A 17 22.95 36.92 16.59
CA TYR A 17 23.35 35.52 16.47
C TYR A 17 22.20 34.63 15.97
N TYR A 18 21.01 34.73 16.58
CA TYR A 18 19.83 33.99 16.14
C TYR A 18 19.38 34.37 14.73
N SER A 19 19.52 35.65 14.34
CA SER A 19 19.17 36.08 12.98
C SER A 19 20.08 35.45 11.92
N VAL A 20 21.37 35.30 12.21
CA VAL A 20 22.35 34.66 11.30
C VAL A 20 22.09 33.15 11.26
N PHE A 21 21.84 32.54 12.42
CA PHE A 21 21.52 31.12 12.53
C PHE A 21 20.21 30.76 11.80
N ALA A 22 19.18 31.60 11.90
CA ALA A 22 17.91 31.41 11.19
C ALA A 22 18.09 31.49 9.67
N ARG A 23 18.89 32.43 9.16
CA ARG A 23 19.20 32.52 7.73
C ARG A 23 19.99 31.31 7.23
N TYR A 24 20.91 30.80 8.04
CA TYR A 24 21.66 29.58 7.74
C TYR A 24 20.75 28.35 7.65
N LEU A 25 19.83 28.20 8.60
CA LEU A 25 18.81 27.14 8.57
C LEU A 25 17.88 27.26 7.36
N LEU A 26 17.41 28.47 7.03
CA LEU A 26 16.61 28.71 5.83
C LEU A 26 17.38 28.36 4.54
N GLY A 27 18.68 28.66 4.50
CA GLY A 27 19.57 28.26 3.42
C GLY A 27 19.64 26.73 3.25
N ILE A 28 19.86 26.00 4.35
CA ILE A 28 19.87 24.54 4.34
C ILE A 28 18.52 23.97 3.89
N CYS A 29 17.40 24.49 4.42
CA CYS A 29 16.06 24.08 3.99
C CYS A 29 15.83 24.33 2.50
N SER A 30 16.32 25.46 1.96
CA SER A 30 16.20 25.78 0.54
C SER A 30 16.99 24.82 -0.36
N VAL A 31 18.20 24.43 0.06
CA VAL A 31 19.03 23.44 -0.64
C VAL A 31 18.38 22.06 -0.59
N LEU A 32 17.88 21.66 0.58
CA LEU A 32 17.13 20.40 0.73
C LEU A 32 15.88 20.37 -0.15
N LEU A 33 15.09 21.46 -0.18
CA LEU A 33 13.93 21.60 -1.07
C LEU A 33 14.29 21.65 -2.57
N GLY A 34 15.49 22.13 -2.91
CA GLY A 34 16.03 22.09 -4.26
C GLY A 34 16.41 20.66 -4.67
N THR A 35 17.09 19.93 -3.78
CA THR A 35 17.46 18.53 -4.02
C THR A 35 16.24 17.63 -4.11
N THR A 36 15.22 17.79 -3.26
CA THR A 36 13.99 16.99 -3.37
C THR A 36 13.26 17.24 -4.68
N ARG A 37 13.20 18.49 -5.15
CA ARG A 37 12.65 18.81 -6.48
C ARG A 37 13.48 18.25 -7.63
N TYR A 38 14.80 18.23 -7.49
CA TYR A 38 15.68 17.60 -8.48
C TYR A 38 15.45 16.09 -8.54
N PHE A 39 15.37 15.40 -7.40
CA PHE A 39 15.03 13.98 -7.33
C PHE A 39 13.63 13.69 -7.88
N LEU A 40 12.61 14.48 -7.51
CA LEU A 40 11.26 14.36 -8.07
C LEU A 40 11.25 14.59 -9.59
N GLY A 41 12.02 15.59 -10.05
CA GLY A 41 12.19 15.93 -11.46
C GLY A 41 12.82 14.79 -12.26
N THR A 42 13.89 14.17 -11.74
CA THR A 42 14.52 12.99 -12.37
C THR A 42 13.58 11.78 -12.38
N CYS A 43 12.79 11.56 -11.32
CA CYS A 43 11.73 10.55 -11.30
C CYS A 43 10.67 10.78 -12.40
N SER A 44 10.34 12.04 -12.71
CA SER A 44 9.39 12.38 -13.79
C SER A 44 9.97 12.26 -15.21
N VAL A 45 11.30 12.30 -15.36
CA VAL A 45 11.97 12.12 -16.67
C VAL A 45 12.08 10.64 -17.05
N PHE A 46 12.32 9.74 -16.09
CA PHE A 46 12.23 8.29 -16.34
C PHE A 46 10.79 7.82 -16.65
N ALA A 47 9.78 8.55 -16.18
CA ALA A 47 8.36 8.24 -16.39
C ALA A 47 7.83 8.52 -17.81
N ARG A 48 8.64 9.07 -18.74
CA ARG A 48 8.18 9.42 -20.10
C ARG A 48 8.29 8.30 -21.13
N TYR A 49 8.86 7.15 -20.77
CA TYR A 49 8.97 6.01 -21.65
C TYR A 49 8.11 4.86 -21.12
N TRP A 50 7.17 4.39 -21.95
CA TRP A 50 6.40 3.18 -21.66
C TRP A 50 7.32 1.96 -21.82
N LEU A 51 7.79 1.43 -20.70
CA LEU A 51 8.56 0.19 -20.69
C LEU A 51 7.60 -0.99 -20.86
N ARG A 52 7.67 -1.65 -22.03
CA ARG A 52 6.90 -2.85 -22.32
C ARG A 52 7.68 -4.09 -21.87
N LEU A 53 7.31 -4.62 -20.70
CA LEU A 53 7.85 -5.89 -20.20
C LEU A 53 7.03 -7.05 -20.77
N SER A 54 7.69 -7.98 -21.46
CA SER A 54 7.01 -9.15 -22.05
C SER A 54 6.77 -10.23 -20.99
N LEU A 55 5.50 -10.61 -20.80
CA LEU A 55 5.07 -11.71 -19.92
C LEU A 55 4.97 -13.06 -20.67
N SER A 56 5.60 -13.18 -21.85
CA SER A 56 5.56 -14.39 -22.69
C SER A 56 6.15 -15.64 -22.04
N PHE A 57 6.95 -15.48 -20.98
CA PHE A 57 7.53 -16.60 -20.23
C PHE A 57 6.52 -17.28 -19.28
N VAL A 58 5.35 -16.68 -19.06
CA VAL A 58 4.32 -17.22 -18.17
C VAL A 58 3.30 -18.03 -19.01
N PRO A 59 3.15 -19.34 -18.79
CA PRO A 59 2.38 -20.21 -19.68
C PRO A 59 0.86 -20.19 -19.38
N PHE A 60 0.25 -19.00 -19.28
CA PHE A 60 -1.20 -18.86 -19.04
C PHE A 60 -1.90 -18.11 -20.18
N ALA A 61 -3.13 -18.53 -20.47
CA ALA A 61 -3.93 -17.96 -21.55
C ALA A 61 -4.45 -16.55 -21.21
N SER A 62 -4.74 -16.29 -19.93
CA SER A 62 -5.15 -14.99 -19.44
C SER A 62 -4.40 -14.64 -18.16
N LEU A 63 -3.95 -13.39 -18.09
CA LEU A 63 -3.32 -12.79 -16.91
C LEU A 63 -4.07 -11.51 -16.60
N SER A 64 -4.61 -11.40 -15.39
CA SER A 64 -5.19 -10.16 -14.89
C SER A 64 -4.22 -9.54 -13.89
N PRO A 65 -3.66 -8.34 -14.17
CA PRO A 65 -2.86 -7.63 -13.18
C PRO A 65 -3.72 -7.28 -11.97
N VAL A 66 -3.13 -7.40 -10.78
CA VAL A 66 -3.85 -7.10 -9.54
C VAL A 66 -3.12 -6.04 -8.75
N THR A 67 -1.84 -6.27 -8.47
CA THR A 67 -1.02 -5.34 -7.69
C THR A 67 0.46 -5.56 -8.00
N ALA A 68 1.31 -4.63 -7.57
CA ALA A 68 2.74 -4.67 -7.76
C ALA A 68 3.43 -4.29 -6.44
N SER A 69 4.58 -4.91 -6.18
CA SER A 69 5.53 -4.48 -5.16
C SER A 69 6.83 -4.02 -5.83
N SER A 70 7.82 -3.63 -5.03
CA SER A 70 9.13 -3.13 -5.49
C SER A 70 9.86 -4.04 -6.50
N SER A 71 9.56 -5.34 -6.53
CA SER A 71 10.22 -6.29 -7.45
C SER A 71 9.30 -7.39 -8.01
N LEU A 72 8.06 -7.46 -7.55
CA LEU A 72 7.12 -8.54 -7.90
C LEU A 72 5.81 -7.98 -8.43
N LEU A 73 5.34 -8.57 -9.52
CA LEU A 73 4.00 -8.38 -10.06
C LEU A 73 3.10 -9.52 -9.57
N TYR A 74 1.92 -9.17 -9.10
CA TYR A 74 0.92 -10.10 -8.61
C TYR A 74 -0.19 -10.16 -9.66
N LEU A 75 -0.36 -11.35 -10.24
CA LEU A 75 -1.27 -11.60 -11.35
C LEU A 75 -2.25 -12.70 -10.98
N TRP A 76 -3.50 -12.59 -11.40
CA TRP A 76 -4.39 -13.75 -11.47
C TRP A 76 -4.20 -14.45 -12.81
N ALA A 77 -3.97 -15.75 -12.79
CA ALA A 77 -4.04 -16.57 -14.00
C ALA A 77 -5.29 -17.44 -14.04
N ASP A 78 -5.86 -17.56 -15.24
CA ASP A 78 -6.74 -18.67 -15.55
C ASP A 78 -5.93 -19.81 -16.18
N PRO A 79 -6.00 -21.03 -15.62
CA PRO A 79 -5.26 -22.18 -16.14
C PRO A 79 -5.89 -22.82 -17.39
N SER A 80 -7.04 -22.34 -17.89
CA SER A 80 -7.75 -22.96 -19.01
C SER A 80 -7.73 -22.07 -20.26
N PRO A 81 -7.18 -22.56 -21.39
CA PRO A 81 -7.40 -21.94 -22.69
C PRO A 81 -8.87 -22.16 -23.09
N SER A 82 -9.50 -21.09 -23.55
CA SER A 82 -10.92 -20.99 -23.90
C SER A 82 -11.45 -22.12 -24.80
N SER A 83 -12.25 -23.03 -24.24
CA SER A 83 -13.39 -23.67 -24.93
C SER A 83 -14.15 -24.62 -24.00
N SER A 84 -15.32 -24.19 -23.52
CA SER A 84 -16.56 -24.97 -23.40
C SER A 84 -17.44 -24.41 -22.28
N SER A 85 -18.68 -24.11 -22.65
CA SER A 85 -19.82 -23.91 -21.76
C SER A 85 -19.96 -25.06 -20.76
N SER A 86 -19.73 -24.82 -19.47
CA SER A 86 -20.39 -25.46 -18.32
C SER A 86 -19.70 -25.04 -17.01
N ASP A 87 -20.45 -25.12 -15.92
CA ASP A 87 -20.25 -24.54 -14.57
C ASP A 87 -19.01 -24.98 -13.75
N SER A 88 -17.91 -25.44 -14.37
CA SER A 88 -16.74 -25.94 -13.63
C SER A 88 -15.40 -25.42 -14.17
N LYS A 89 -15.28 -24.10 -14.30
CA LYS A 89 -13.96 -23.49 -14.57
C LYS A 89 -13.03 -23.77 -13.38
N PRO A 90 -11.80 -24.27 -13.60
CA PRO A 90 -10.81 -24.42 -12.54
C PRO A 90 -10.56 -23.08 -11.82
N PRO A 91 -10.34 -23.10 -10.50
CA PRO A 91 -10.17 -21.88 -9.72
C PRO A 91 -8.96 -21.09 -10.20
N LYS A 92 -9.10 -19.75 -10.25
CA LYS A 92 -7.99 -18.86 -10.59
C LYS A 92 -6.89 -18.99 -9.55
N SER A 93 -5.65 -19.12 -10.00
CA SER A 93 -4.48 -19.14 -9.11
C SER A 93 -3.77 -17.80 -9.16
N PRO A 94 -3.40 -17.22 -8.01
CA PRO A 94 -2.56 -16.05 -8.00
C PRO A 94 -1.11 -16.44 -8.29
N ILE A 95 -0.39 -15.57 -8.99
CA ILE A 95 0.99 -15.77 -9.42
C ILE A 95 1.81 -14.58 -9.00
N LEU A 96 2.99 -14.89 -8.46
CA LEU A 96 4.06 -13.94 -8.23
C LEU A 96 4.99 -14.00 -9.43
N CYS A 97 5.19 -12.87 -10.09
CA CYS A 97 5.95 -12.77 -11.32
C CYS A 97 7.01 -11.68 -11.17
N ASN A 98 8.29 -12.03 -11.34
CA ASN A 98 9.35 -11.05 -11.48
C ASN A 98 9.67 -10.88 -12.98
N PRO A 99 9.26 -9.76 -13.60
CA PRO A 99 9.49 -9.55 -15.03
C PRO A 99 10.97 -9.29 -15.37
N LEU A 100 11.80 -8.87 -14.40
CA LEU A 100 13.23 -8.62 -14.60
C LEU A 100 14.03 -9.92 -14.66
N THR A 101 13.71 -10.88 -13.79
CA THR A 101 14.37 -12.20 -13.76
C THR A 101 13.66 -13.25 -14.62
N ARG A 102 12.51 -12.92 -15.22
CA ARG A 102 11.66 -13.83 -16.00
C ARG A 102 11.27 -15.10 -15.23
N SER A 103 11.11 -14.98 -13.91
CA SER A 103 10.73 -16.08 -13.02
C SER A 103 9.34 -15.86 -12.47
N PHE A 104 8.56 -16.92 -12.39
CA PHE A 104 7.24 -16.88 -11.76
C PHE A 104 7.07 -18.00 -10.73
N ARG A 105 6.20 -17.77 -9.76
CA ARG A 105 5.79 -18.75 -8.75
C ARG A 105 4.28 -18.76 -8.67
N ILE A 106 3.70 -19.96 -8.80
CA ILE A 106 2.27 -20.18 -8.63
C ILE A 106 1.99 -20.33 -7.12
N LEU A 107 1.01 -19.60 -6.63
CA LEU A 107 0.53 -19.72 -5.26
C LEU A 107 -0.59 -20.76 -5.18
N PRO A 108 -0.87 -21.34 -3.98
CA PRO A 108 -1.93 -22.32 -3.83
C PRO A 108 -3.27 -21.72 -4.31
N PRO A 109 -4.08 -22.49 -5.06
CA PRO A 109 -5.30 -21.98 -5.68
C PRO A 109 -6.27 -21.47 -4.62
N LEU A 110 -6.93 -20.37 -4.94
CA LEU A 110 -7.95 -19.78 -4.07
C LEU A 110 -9.34 -20.12 -4.59
N GLY A 111 -10.29 -20.30 -3.67
CA GLY A 111 -11.69 -20.55 -4.03
C GLY A 111 -12.26 -19.46 -4.95
N SER A 112 -13.25 -19.82 -5.76
CA SER A 112 -13.85 -18.93 -6.78
C SER A 112 -14.31 -17.58 -6.21
N ALA A 113 -14.84 -17.55 -4.98
CA ALA A 113 -15.28 -16.33 -4.29
C ALA A 113 -14.13 -15.31 -4.11
N TRP A 114 -12.93 -15.78 -3.76
CA TRP A 114 -11.76 -14.92 -3.55
C TRP A 114 -11.26 -14.31 -4.86
N SER A 115 -11.29 -15.08 -5.94
CA SER A 115 -10.85 -14.58 -7.26
C SER A 115 -11.77 -13.48 -7.84
N ARG A 116 -13.06 -13.48 -7.45
CA ARG A 116 -14.06 -12.52 -7.96
C ARG A 116 -14.22 -11.29 -7.07
N HIS A 117 -14.13 -11.48 -5.75
CA HIS A 117 -14.46 -10.43 -4.78
C HIS A 117 -13.27 -9.98 -3.95
N GLY A 118 -12.16 -10.73 -3.97
CA GLY A 118 -10.97 -10.45 -3.19
C GLY A 118 -10.13 -9.35 -3.80
N THR A 119 -9.79 -8.36 -2.98
CA THR A 119 -8.81 -7.33 -3.32
C THR A 119 -7.44 -7.81 -2.87
N VAL A 120 -6.49 -7.94 -3.79
CA VAL A 120 -5.13 -8.40 -3.48
C VAL A 120 -4.23 -7.22 -3.17
N LEU A 121 -3.49 -7.34 -2.07
CA LEU A 121 -2.49 -6.39 -1.61
C LEU A 121 -1.12 -7.05 -1.55
N ALA A 122 -0.12 -6.34 -2.04
CA ALA A 122 1.27 -6.71 -1.88
C ALA A 122 1.67 -6.40 -0.44
N ALA A 123 1.73 -7.44 0.40
CA ALA A 123 2.19 -7.31 1.77
C ALA A 123 3.72 -7.21 1.80
N LEU A 124 4.25 -6.33 2.63
CA LEU A 124 5.67 -6.26 2.86
C LEU A 124 6.10 -7.46 3.71
N ALA A 125 7.07 -8.23 3.23
CA ALA A 125 7.55 -9.45 3.89
C ALA A 125 8.05 -9.23 5.34
N ILE A 126 8.23 -7.98 5.77
CA ILE A 126 8.52 -7.60 7.16
C ILE A 126 7.48 -8.16 8.14
N ALA A 127 6.22 -8.33 7.71
CA ALA A 127 5.13 -8.89 8.53
C ALA A 127 4.90 -10.40 8.28
N GLY A 128 5.93 -11.16 7.88
CA GLY A 128 5.85 -12.61 7.65
C GLY A 128 4.99 -13.06 6.44
N SER A 129 4.29 -12.11 5.82
CA SER A 129 3.26 -12.32 4.81
C SER A 129 3.69 -11.70 3.48
N ALA A 130 3.61 -12.44 2.37
CA ALA A 130 4.02 -11.93 1.05
C ALA A 130 2.85 -11.42 0.20
N VAL A 131 1.63 -11.91 0.47
CA VAL A 131 0.41 -11.59 -0.28
C VAL A 131 -0.75 -11.53 0.71
N LEU A 132 -1.60 -10.52 0.60
CA LEU A 132 -2.86 -10.44 1.33
C LEU A 132 -4.02 -10.38 0.34
N VAL A 133 -5.12 -11.08 0.63
CA VAL A 133 -6.36 -11.01 -0.16
C VAL A 133 -7.50 -10.67 0.78
N LEU A 134 -8.09 -9.49 0.61
CA LEU A 134 -9.16 -8.99 1.49
C LEU A 134 -10.52 -9.12 0.84
N THR A 135 -11.49 -9.56 1.63
CA THR A 135 -12.92 -9.50 1.33
C THR A 135 -13.63 -8.78 2.46
N GLU A 136 -14.95 -8.66 2.36
CA GLU A 136 -15.80 -8.14 3.44
C GLU A 136 -15.71 -8.98 4.72
N LEU A 137 -15.72 -10.31 4.57
CA LEU A 137 -15.85 -11.22 5.71
C LEU A 137 -14.49 -11.66 6.26
N ALA A 138 -13.47 -11.76 5.41
CA ALA A 138 -12.20 -12.33 5.79
C ALA A 138 -11.01 -11.79 4.99
N ALA A 139 -9.84 -11.85 5.60
CA ALA A 139 -8.55 -11.69 4.96
C ALA A 139 -7.86 -13.05 4.83
N LEU A 140 -7.18 -13.26 3.71
CA LEU A 140 -6.22 -14.35 3.55
C LEU A 140 -4.81 -13.78 3.50
N SER A 141 -3.93 -14.32 4.32
CA SER A 141 -2.50 -14.06 4.24
C SER A 141 -1.75 -15.26 3.71
N TYR A 142 -0.86 -15.04 2.74
CA TYR A 142 0.06 -16.06 2.27
C TYR A 142 1.37 -16.00 3.06
N SER A 143 1.64 -17.06 3.82
CA SER A 143 2.94 -17.26 4.46
C SER A 143 3.86 -18.05 3.51
N PRO A 144 4.97 -17.47 3.03
CA PRO A 144 5.89 -18.17 2.14
C PRO A 144 6.62 -19.32 2.84
N GLY A 145 6.73 -19.30 4.18
CA GLY A 145 7.42 -20.32 4.96
C GLY A 145 6.66 -21.65 5.02
N THR A 146 5.35 -21.61 5.28
CA THR A 146 4.48 -22.79 5.30
C THR A 146 3.82 -23.07 3.94
N ALA A 147 4.00 -22.18 2.97
CA ALA A 147 3.35 -22.20 1.66
C ALA A 147 1.83 -22.38 1.74
N SER A 148 1.20 -21.87 2.79
CA SER A 148 -0.22 -22.02 3.08
C SER A 148 -0.91 -20.67 3.27
N TRP A 149 -2.24 -20.70 3.14
CA TRP A 149 -3.10 -19.54 3.38
C TRP A 149 -3.56 -19.54 4.83
N LEU A 150 -3.29 -18.44 5.54
CA LEU A 150 -3.88 -18.14 6.84
C LEU A 150 -5.14 -17.31 6.65
N LYS A 151 -6.22 -17.66 7.34
CA LYS A 151 -7.50 -16.97 7.24
C LYS A 151 -7.79 -16.20 8.53
N PHE A 152 -8.08 -14.91 8.37
CA PHE A 152 -8.51 -14.02 9.44
C PHE A 152 -9.92 -13.51 9.15
N SER A 153 -10.74 -13.36 10.18
CA SER A 153 -12.09 -12.80 10.05
C SER A 153 -12.03 -11.29 10.23
N LEU A 154 -12.51 -10.52 9.25
CA LEU A 154 -12.50 -9.06 9.31
C LEU A 154 -13.84 -8.45 9.75
N ASN A 155 -14.95 -9.18 9.53
CA ASN A 155 -16.32 -8.75 9.86
C ASN A 155 -16.62 -7.29 9.46
N LEU A 156 -16.18 -6.88 8.26
CA LEU A 156 -16.41 -5.51 7.80
C LEU A 156 -17.91 -5.31 7.50
N PRO A 157 -18.43 -4.09 7.72
CA PRO A 157 -19.84 -3.78 7.48
C PRO A 157 -20.23 -3.78 6.00
N SER A 158 -19.24 -3.70 5.10
CA SER A 158 -19.42 -3.75 3.66
C SER A 158 -18.09 -4.04 2.97
N LYS A 159 -18.15 -4.30 1.66
CA LYS A 159 -16.98 -4.57 0.83
C LYS A 159 -15.92 -3.46 0.94
N PRO A 160 -14.67 -3.79 1.29
CA PRO A 160 -13.58 -2.82 1.41
C PRO A 160 -13.27 -2.16 0.06
N ARG A 161 -13.23 -0.82 0.04
CA ARG A 161 -12.83 -0.02 -1.12
C ARG A 161 -11.43 0.55 -0.92
N SER A 162 -10.62 0.43 -1.97
CA SER A 162 -9.24 0.93 -2.04
C SER A 162 -8.40 0.61 -0.80
N PRO A 163 -8.31 -0.66 -0.35
CA PRO A 163 -7.50 -0.98 0.80
C PRO A 163 -6.02 -0.71 0.50
N VAL A 164 -5.32 -0.17 1.49
CA VAL A 164 -3.90 0.19 1.41
C VAL A 164 -3.15 -0.37 2.61
N ILE A 165 -1.89 -0.73 2.41
CA ILE A 165 -1.00 -1.18 3.48
C ILE A 165 -0.01 -0.05 3.78
N ILE A 166 0.08 0.33 5.05
CA ILE A 166 1.03 1.33 5.54
C ILE A 166 1.74 0.74 6.75
N GLY A 167 3.04 0.49 6.61
CA GLY A 167 3.82 -0.21 7.63
C GLY A 167 3.31 -1.64 7.84
N VAL A 168 2.87 -1.94 9.06
CA VAL A 168 2.28 -3.23 9.43
C VAL A 168 0.74 -3.19 9.49
N SER A 169 0.13 -2.08 9.10
CA SER A 169 -1.32 -1.89 9.22
C SER A 169 -1.99 -1.82 7.85
N ILE A 170 -3.15 -2.47 7.74
CA ILE A 170 -4.05 -2.35 6.60
C ILE A 170 -5.07 -1.28 6.93
N TYR A 171 -5.35 -0.40 5.98
CA TYR A 171 -6.41 0.59 6.05
C TYR A 171 -7.40 0.35 4.92
N THR A 172 -8.69 0.45 5.20
CA THR A 172 -9.73 0.30 4.18
C THR A 172 -10.91 1.23 4.45
N LEU A 173 -11.55 1.69 3.37
CA LEU A 173 -12.79 2.43 3.45
C LEU A 173 -13.97 1.47 3.26
N CYS A 174 -14.95 1.54 4.15
CA CYS A 174 -16.19 0.80 4.04
C CYS A 174 -17.38 1.76 4.06
N ASP A 175 -18.36 1.51 3.19
CA ASP A 175 -19.64 2.24 3.23
C ASP A 175 -20.51 1.64 4.33
N THR A 176 -20.80 2.45 5.34
CA THR A 176 -21.69 2.11 6.47
C THR A 176 -23.01 2.85 6.39
N GLY A 177 -23.27 3.48 5.24
CA GLY A 177 -24.50 4.18 4.95
C GLY A 177 -25.67 3.23 4.75
N ASN A 178 -26.80 3.84 4.38
CA ASN A 178 -27.97 3.11 3.93
C ASN A 178 -28.10 3.27 2.40
N PRO A 179 -29.01 2.55 1.73
CA PRO A 179 -29.15 2.63 0.26
C PRO A 179 -29.42 4.04 -0.30
N TRP A 180 -29.84 4.98 0.55
CA TRP A 180 -30.21 6.35 0.18
C TRP A 180 -29.08 7.34 0.44
N ARG A 181 -28.12 6.99 1.31
CA ARG A 181 -27.04 7.86 1.73
C ARG A 181 -25.81 7.04 2.17
N SER A 182 -24.76 7.10 1.36
CA SER A 182 -23.45 6.56 1.70
C SER A 182 -22.82 7.27 2.90
N GLN A 183 -22.20 6.50 3.77
CA GLN A 183 -21.41 6.98 4.91
C GLN A 183 -20.11 6.20 5.00
N TRP A 184 -19.03 6.80 4.51
CA TRP A 184 -17.73 6.17 4.49
C TRP A 184 -17.06 6.23 5.87
N LYS A 185 -16.57 5.08 6.33
CA LYS A 185 -15.76 4.96 7.56
C LYS A 185 -14.45 4.25 7.24
N LEU A 186 -13.39 4.72 7.89
CA LEU A 186 -12.07 4.11 7.80
C LEU A 186 -11.95 3.02 8.86
N PHE A 187 -11.51 1.85 8.42
CA PHE A 187 -11.18 0.71 9.26
C PHE A 187 -9.68 0.43 9.14
N SER A 188 -9.07 -0.01 10.24
CA SER A 188 -7.69 -0.43 10.25
C SER A 188 -7.49 -1.72 11.01
N CYS A 189 -6.55 -2.54 10.55
CA CYS A 189 -6.09 -3.74 11.24
C CYS A 189 -4.57 -3.75 11.23
N ALA A 190 -3.94 -4.04 12.37
CA ALA A 190 -2.53 -4.42 12.42
C ALA A 190 -2.39 -5.88 11.97
N ILE A 191 -1.49 -6.13 11.02
CA ILE A 191 -1.15 -7.48 10.58
C ILE A 191 -0.19 -8.06 11.61
N ASP A 192 -0.68 -8.99 12.43
CA ASP A 192 0.14 -9.88 13.24
C ASP A 192 -0.02 -11.31 12.72
N ASP A 193 1.00 -12.15 12.87
CA ASP A 193 1.03 -13.54 12.39
C ASP A 193 -0.13 -14.39 12.96
N ARG A 194 -0.78 -13.91 14.03
CA ARG A 194 -1.83 -14.64 14.76
C ARG A 194 -3.20 -13.98 14.72
N TYR A 195 -3.29 -12.71 14.38
CA TYR A 195 -4.55 -11.97 14.49
C TYR A 195 -4.63 -10.80 13.50
N CYS A 196 -5.81 -10.61 12.92
CA CYS A 196 -6.15 -9.38 12.22
C CYS A 196 -7.62 -9.07 12.47
N GLU A 197 -7.88 -8.14 13.40
CA GLU A 197 -9.20 -7.58 13.65
C GLU A 197 -9.24 -6.14 13.16
N MET A 198 -10.30 -5.84 12.41
CA MET A 198 -10.52 -4.50 11.88
C MET A 198 -11.25 -3.66 12.92
N GLU A 199 -10.56 -2.67 13.43
CA GLU A 199 -11.15 -1.67 14.31
C GLU A 199 -11.55 -0.43 13.51
N LYS A 200 -12.65 0.18 13.91
CA LYS A 200 -13.05 1.48 13.37
C LYS A 200 -12.03 2.51 13.84
N VAL A 201 -11.37 3.18 12.91
CA VAL A 201 -10.50 4.30 13.24
C VAL A 201 -11.40 5.47 13.63
N ILE A 202 -11.46 5.77 14.94
CA ILE A 202 -12.04 7.01 15.42
C ILE A 202 -11.05 8.10 15.05
N SER A 203 -11.40 8.92 14.04
CA SER A 203 -10.62 10.08 13.64
C SER A 203 -10.53 11.07 14.82
N THR A 204 -9.52 10.91 15.68
CA THR A 204 -9.11 11.96 16.61
C THR A 204 -8.34 13.01 15.82
N ALA A 205 -9.03 14.14 15.59
CA ALA A 205 -8.49 15.46 15.26
C ALA A 205 -7.07 15.50 14.65
N SER A 206 -6.88 14.99 13.44
CA SER A 206 -5.85 15.42 12.47
C SER A 206 -6.15 14.69 11.16
N GLY A 207 -6.71 15.42 10.19
CA GLY A 207 -7.27 14.87 8.97
C GLY A 207 -6.27 14.03 8.17
N ILE A 208 -6.64 12.79 7.91
CA ILE A 208 -6.04 11.99 6.84
C ILE A 208 -7.03 12.05 5.67
N LEU A 209 -6.73 12.92 4.70
CA LEU A 209 -7.49 13.09 3.47
C LEU A 209 -6.90 12.12 2.43
N PHE A 210 -7.50 10.94 2.27
CA PHE A 210 -7.20 10.08 1.13
C PHE A 210 -8.03 10.56 -0.06
N ALA A 211 -7.40 11.32 -0.96
CA ALA A 211 -7.94 11.57 -2.29
C ALA A 211 -7.69 10.33 -3.14
N PHE A 212 -8.76 9.68 -3.60
CA PHE A 212 -8.71 8.73 -4.71
C PHE A 212 -9.52 9.37 -5.84
N ASP A 213 -8.83 9.74 -6.93
CA ASP A 213 -9.45 10.11 -8.22
C ASP A 213 -10.22 8.91 -8.82
#